data_AF-A0A7H8MK73-F1
#
_entry.id   AF-A0A7H8MK73-F1
#
_cell.length_a   1.000
_cell.length_b   1.000
_cell.length_c   1.000
_cell.angle_alpha   90.00
_cell.angle_beta   90.00
_cell.angle_gamma   90.00
#
_symmetry.space_group_name_H-M   'P 1'
#
loop_
_entity.id
_entity.type
_entity.pdbx_description
1 polymer ?
#
loop_
_entity_poly.entity_id
_entity_poly.type
_entity_poly.pdbx_seq_one_letter_code
_entity_poly.pdbx_strand_id
1 'polypeptide(L)'
;MSVLEEMRIRSLGVIDDAVVELSPGFTAVTGETGAGKTMVVTSLGLLLGGRADPALVRVGAKAAVVEGRITVSEGDAAALRAEEAGAELDDGALLISRTVSAEGRSRAHLGGRSVPVGVLTELADELVAVHGQTDQQGLLKPARQRQALDRYAGDGVEVPHAKYAAAYRRLRTVAATLDELTTRARERAQEADLLRFGLNEVAAVEPLPGEDTELAAEAERLGHAEALASAASLAHTALAGNPEDPEGVDATTVVAAAGQALESVRAHDPALAALADRIGEISILIADVSGELAGYADQLEADPLRLAAVEERRAALTTLTRKYGEDIAAVLAWAQEGAGRLTELEGDDERIGELTAERDALRAELSVLGQALTDARTEAAARFAEAVTEELASLAMPHARVSFAVRQTEAADEASGIDIGGRSVVYGPSGADEVELLLAPHPGAQPRPIAKGASGGELSRVMLAVEVVFAGSDPVPTYLFDEVDAGVGGKAAVEVGRRLAKLARSAQVVVVTHLPQVAAFADRQLLVEKTVDGSVTRSGVTVLEGEDRVRELSRMLAGQEDSETARAHAEELLATARKDG
;
A
#
# COMPACT_ATOMS: atom_id res chain seq x y z
N MET A 1 30.15 25.53 -5.02
CA MET A 1 29.15 25.63 -3.95
C MET A 1 28.00 26.38 -4.54
N SER A 2 26.80 25.79 -4.50
CA SER A 2 25.59 26.47 -4.94
C SER A 2 25.26 27.64 -3.99
N VAL A 3 24.87 28.79 -4.52
CA VAL A 3 24.59 30.00 -3.73
C VAL A 3 23.39 30.73 -4.31
N LEU A 4 22.45 31.13 -3.47
CA LEU A 4 21.38 32.05 -3.85
C LEU A 4 21.95 33.48 -3.85
N GLU A 5 22.15 34.06 -5.03
CA GLU A 5 22.79 35.37 -5.17
C GLU A 5 21.81 36.51 -4.91
N GLU A 6 20.65 36.44 -5.56
CA GLU A 6 19.64 37.48 -5.49
C GLU A 6 18.23 36.90 -5.53
N MET A 7 17.31 37.63 -4.90
CA MET A 7 15.88 37.40 -4.98
C MET A 7 15.15 38.73 -5.21
N ARG A 8 14.31 38.82 -6.24
CA ARG A 8 13.42 39.95 -6.48
C ARG A 8 11.99 39.60 -6.10
N ILE A 9 11.38 40.46 -5.29
CA ILE A 9 10.02 40.30 -4.78
C ILE A 9 9.17 41.44 -5.34
N ARG A 10 8.07 41.10 -6.02
CA ARG A 10 7.11 42.08 -6.55
C ARG A 10 5.69 41.79 -6.06
N SER A 11 5.03 42.82 -5.55
CA SER A 11 3.61 42.82 -5.17
C SER A 11 3.20 41.71 -4.17
N LEU A 12 4.09 41.37 -3.23
CA LEU A 12 3.86 40.36 -2.20
C LEU A 12 3.73 41.01 -0.83
N GLY A 13 2.55 40.90 -0.21
CA GLY A 13 2.23 41.45 1.10
C GLY A 13 2.46 42.96 1.15
N VAL A 14 3.36 43.38 2.04
CA VAL A 14 3.75 44.80 2.21
C VAL A 14 4.83 45.27 1.23
N ILE A 15 5.45 44.36 0.47
CA ILE A 15 6.51 44.66 -0.51
C ILE A 15 5.88 45.02 -1.86
N ASP A 16 6.30 46.15 -2.44
CA ASP A 16 5.86 46.60 -3.78
C ASP A 16 6.81 46.06 -4.86
N ASP A 17 8.09 46.42 -4.75
CA ASP A 17 9.21 45.88 -5.51
C ASP A 17 10.45 45.96 -4.61
N ALA A 18 11.18 44.85 -4.44
CA ALA A 18 12.41 44.80 -3.67
C ALA A 18 13.38 43.80 -4.30
N VAL A 19 14.66 44.16 -4.31
CA VAL A 19 15.77 43.26 -4.68
C VAL A 19 16.54 42.95 -3.40
N VAL A 20 16.70 41.66 -3.12
CA VAL A 20 17.37 41.12 -1.94
C VAL A 20 18.65 40.47 -2.43
N GLU A 21 19.76 41.16 -2.29
CA GLU A 21 21.08 40.62 -2.62
C GLU A 21 21.71 39.94 -1.41
N LEU A 22 22.01 38.65 -1.51
CA LEU A 22 22.52 37.84 -0.41
C LEU A 22 24.04 37.67 -0.51
N SER A 23 24.70 37.57 0.65
CA SER A 23 26.10 37.17 0.74
C SER A 23 26.22 35.65 0.51
N PRO A 24 27.29 35.15 -0.15
CA PRO A 24 27.61 33.72 -0.16
C PRO A 24 27.95 33.17 1.23
N GLY A 25 28.28 34.03 2.20
CA GLY A 25 28.48 33.68 3.60
C GLY A 25 27.23 34.00 4.43
N PHE A 26 27.38 34.86 5.43
CA PHE A 26 26.33 35.21 6.38
C PHE A 26 25.59 36.50 5.99
N THR A 27 24.29 36.42 5.73
CA THR A 27 23.37 37.54 5.57
C THR A 27 22.44 37.67 6.78
N ALA A 28 22.39 38.84 7.43
CA ALA A 28 21.41 39.16 8.46
C ALA A 28 20.32 40.12 7.92
N VAL A 29 19.05 39.77 8.13
CA VAL A 29 17.89 40.60 7.78
C VAL A 29 17.35 41.26 9.05
N THR A 30 17.50 42.58 9.16
CA THR A 30 17.09 43.40 10.31
C THR A 30 16.00 44.39 9.92
N GLY A 31 15.49 45.17 10.88
CA GLY A 31 14.46 46.18 10.66
C GLY A 31 13.30 46.13 11.65
N GLU A 32 12.49 47.19 11.60
CA GLU A 32 11.45 47.50 12.59
C GLU A 32 10.15 46.71 12.37
N THR A 33 9.79 46.41 11.11
CA THR A 33 8.52 45.74 10.84
C THR A 33 8.66 44.21 10.84
N GLY A 34 7.86 43.54 11.67
CA GLY A 34 7.70 42.09 11.61
C GLY A 34 7.20 41.64 10.23
N ALA A 35 6.21 42.35 9.69
CA ALA A 35 5.61 42.03 8.40
C ALA A 35 6.64 41.99 7.24
N GLY A 36 7.53 42.99 7.14
CA GLY A 36 8.50 43.04 6.04
C GLY A 36 9.53 41.90 6.08
N LYS A 37 10.05 41.58 7.28
CA LYS A 37 10.99 40.46 7.47
C LYS A 37 10.34 39.12 7.16
N THR A 38 9.11 38.90 7.65
CA THR A 38 8.31 37.72 7.31
C THR A 38 8.08 37.61 5.80
N MET A 39 7.87 38.72 5.09
CA MET A 39 7.71 38.67 3.63
C MET A 39 8.99 38.21 2.90
N VAL A 40 10.19 38.56 3.39
CA VAL A 40 11.45 38.07 2.81
C VAL A 40 11.56 36.54 2.97
N VAL A 41 11.32 36.03 4.18
CA VAL A 41 11.30 34.58 4.47
C VAL A 41 10.23 33.85 3.66
N THR A 42 9.03 34.42 3.60
CA THR A 42 7.91 33.86 2.84
C THR A 42 8.22 33.84 1.34
N SER A 43 8.92 34.85 0.83
CA SER A 43 9.34 34.90 -0.57
C SER A 43 10.35 33.79 -0.88
N LEU A 44 11.32 33.56 0.01
CA LEU A 44 12.26 32.45 -0.13
C LEU A 44 11.52 31.11 -0.14
N GLY A 45 10.60 30.90 0.81
CA GLY A 45 9.77 29.70 0.85
C GLY A 45 8.93 29.50 -0.41
N LEU A 46 8.36 30.58 -0.98
CA LEU A 46 7.60 30.53 -2.24
C LEU A 46 8.48 30.17 -3.45
N LEU A 47 9.70 30.73 -3.51
CA LEU A 47 10.68 30.45 -4.55
C LEU A 47 11.06 28.97 -4.55
N LEU A 48 11.12 28.36 -3.36
CA LEU A 48 11.49 26.98 -3.09
C LEU A 48 10.30 25.99 -3.13
N GLY A 49 9.19 26.38 -3.79
CA GLY A 49 8.04 25.48 -3.98
C GLY A 49 7.07 25.41 -2.79
N GLY A 50 7.21 26.28 -1.80
CA GLY A 50 6.28 26.43 -0.69
C GLY A 50 4.85 26.79 -1.13
N ARG A 51 3.91 26.62 -0.19
CA ARG A 51 2.48 26.83 -0.46
C ARG A 51 2.21 28.28 -0.88
N ALA A 52 1.57 28.44 -2.03
CA ALA A 52 1.09 29.74 -2.48
C ALA A 52 -0.20 30.12 -1.75
N ASP A 53 -0.22 31.32 -1.16
CA ASP A 53 -1.41 31.92 -0.56
C ASP A 53 -1.80 33.19 -1.34
N PRO A 54 -2.96 33.21 -2.03
CA PRO A 54 -3.44 34.39 -2.75
C PRO A 54 -3.70 35.60 -1.86
N ALA A 55 -3.94 35.39 -0.56
CA ALA A 55 -4.12 36.48 0.40
C ALA A 55 -2.83 37.30 0.60
N LEU A 56 -1.67 36.74 0.25
CA LEU A 56 -0.39 37.43 0.26
C LEU A 56 -0.17 38.26 -1.01
N VAL A 57 -1.05 38.21 -2.01
CA VAL A 57 -0.96 39.13 -3.15
C VAL A 57 -1.37 40.52 -2.69
N ARG A 58 -0.52 41.51 -2.96
CA ARG A 58 -0.75 42.90 -2.55
C ARG A 58 -2.11 43.38 -3.06
N VAL A 59 -2.87 44.06 -2.19
CA VAL A 59 -4.18 44.61 -2.54
C VAL A 59 -4.05 45.55 -3.75
N GLY A 60 -4.86 45.31 -4.79
CA GLY A 60 -4.83 46.05 -6.05
C GLY A 60 -3.87 45.50 -7.11
N ALA A 61 -3.00 44.55 -6.77
CA ALA A 61 -2.17 43.84 -7.73
C ALA A 61 -2.91 42.62 -8.31
N LYS A 62 -2.63 42.30 -9.58
CA LYS A 62 -3.20 41.10 -10.23
C LYS A 62 -2.48 39.82 -9.81
N ALA A 63 -1.19 39.91 -9.50
CA ALA A 63 -0.34 38.81 -9.09
C ALA A 63 0.86 39.31 -8.30
N ALA A 64 1.42 38.44 -7.46
CA ALA A 64 2.73 38.57 -6.86
C ALA A 64 3.74 37.73 -7.64
N VAL A 65 4.99 38.19 -7.73
CA VAL A 65 6.08 37.49 -8.41
C VAL A 65 7.29 37.46 -7.49
N VAL A 66 7.88 36.28 -7.31
CA VAL A 66 9.18 36.11 -6.68
C VAL A 66 10.11 35.47 -7.70
N GLU A 67 11.22 36.13 -7.99
CA GLU A 67 12.28 35.66 -8.89
C GLU A 67 13.56 35.49 -8.08
N GLY A 68 14.36 34.49 -8.39
CA GLY A 68 15.66 34.32 -7.75
C GLY A 68 16.67 33.67 -8.68
N ARG A 69 17.94 34.01 -8.43
CA ARG A 69 19.10 33.53 -9.18
C ARG A 69 19.97 32.71 -8.25
N ILE A 70 20.10 31.41 -8.55
CA ILE A 70 20.94 30.50 -7.80
C ILE A 70 22.09 30.06 -8.69
N THR A 71 23.32 30.43 -8.35
CA THR A 71 24.49 29.83 -8.97
C THR A 71 24.57 28.38 -8.50
N VAL A 72 24.66 27.44 -9.43
CA VAL A 72 24.72 26.00 -9.12
C VAL A 72 26.05 25.41 -9.60
N SER A 73 26.64 24.52 -8.82
CA SER A 73 27.90 23.87 -9.24
C SER A 73 27.61 22.81 -10.31
N GLU A 74 28.50 22.66 -11.29
CA GLU A 74 28.39 21.57 -12.26
C GLU A 74 28.38 20.21 -11.56
N GLY A 75 27.36 19.39 -11.84
CA GLY A 75 27.18 18.07 -11.24
C GLY A 75 26.41 18.06 -9.90
N ASP A 76 25.99 19.21 -9.36
CA ASP A 76 25.09 19.25 -8.20
C ASP A 76 23.74 18.59 -8.56
N ALA A 77 23.15 17.84 -7.63
CA ALA A 77 21.88 17.13 -7.84
C ALA A 77 20.76 18.06 -8.32
N ALA A 78 20.72 19.29 -7.79
CA ALA A 78 19.77 20.32 -8.21
C ALA A 78 19.96 20.77 -9.68
N ALA A 79 21.20 20.83 -10.17
CA ALA A 79 21.49 21.17 -11.56
C ALA A 79 21.03 20.05 -12.50
N LEU A 80 21.36 18.79 -12.17
CA LEU A 80 20.90 17.61 -12.91
C LEU A 80 19.37 17.54 -12.95
N ARG A 81 18.72 17.74 -11.81
CA ARG A 81 17.26 17.73 -11.72
C ARG A 81 16.61 18.85 -12.53
N ALA A 82 17.22 20.02 -12.57
CA ALA A 82 16.78 21.14 -13.39
C ALA A 82 16.88 20.80 -14.89
N GLU A 83 17.99 20.21 -15.33
CA GLU A 83 18.20 19.75 -16.71
C GLU A 83 17.19 18.67 -17.12
N GLU A 84 16.90 17.71 -16.24
CA GLU A 84 15.86 16.70 -16.45
C GLU A 84 14.46 17.31 -16.61
N ALA A 85 14.19 18.42 -15.90
CA ALA A 85 12.97 19.21 -16.07
C ALA A 85 13.00 20.11 -17.33
N GLY A 86 14.11 20.10 -18.08
CA GLY A 86 14.32 20.86 -19.30
C GLY A 86 14.74 22.31 -19.06
N ALA A 87 15.14 22.69 -17.86
CA ALA A 87 15.61 24.05 -17.56
C ALA A 87 16.98 24.30 -18.22
N GLU A 88 17.19 25.55 -18.66
CA GLU A 88 18.49 26.00 -19.18
C GLU A 88 19.17 26.88 -18.11
N LEU A 89 20.47 26.65 -17.90
CA LEU A 89 21.30 27.46 -17.02
C LEU A 89 21.78 28.72 -17.78
N ASP A 90 21.75 29.86 -17.09
CA ASP A 90 22.21 31.16 -17.57
C ASP A 90 23.55 31.51 -16.92
N ASP A 91 24.65 31.34 -17.67
CA ASP A 91 26.02 31.52 -17.18
C ASP A 91 26.32 30.76 -15.87
N GLY A 92 25.84 29.51 -15.79
CA GLY A 92 26.00 28.66 -14.59
C GLY A 92 25.02 28.96 -13.45
N ALA A 93 24.05 29.85 -13.67
CA ALA A 93 23.00 30.14 -12.72
C ALA A 93 21.62 29.63 -13.17
N LEU A 94 20.87 29.13 -12.21
CA LEU A 94 19.51 28.68 -12.35
C LEU A 94 18.55 29.81 -11.96
N LEU A 95 17.75 30.24 -12.93
CA LEU A 95 16.71 31.25 -12.71
C LEU A 95 15.40 30.57 -12.30
N ILE A 96 14.92 30.90 -11.11
CA ILE A 96 13.66 30.38 -10.57
C ILE A 96 12.66 31.52 -10.48
N SER A 97 11.41 31.29 -10.88
CA SER A 97 10.34 32.27 -10.73
C SER A 97 9.04 31.63 -10.28
N ARG A 98 8.42 32.21 -9.26
CA ARG A 98 7.11 31.84 -8.73
C ARG A 98 6.16 33.00 -8.91
N THR A 99 5.06 32.77 -9.63
CA THR A 99 3.97 33.75 -9.78
C THR A 99 2.73 33.25 -9.05
N VAL A 100 2.11 34.09 -8.24
CA VAL A 100 0.85 33.80 -7.53
C VAL A 100 -0.19 34.84 -7.93
N SER A 101 -1.25 34.41 -8.60
CA SER A 101 -2.38 35.27 -8.97
C SER A 101 -3.29 35.53 -7.76
N ALA A 102 -3.86 36.73 -7.69
CA ALA A 102 -4.91 37.06 -6.72
C ALA A 102 -6.15 36.14 -6.86
N GLU A 103 -6.34 35.51 -8.04
CA GLU A 103 -7.42 34.57 -8.31
C GLU A 103 -7.13 33.13 -7.85
N GLY A 104 -5.97 32.85 -7.24
CA GLY A 104 -5.65 31.51 -6.72
C GLY A 104 -4.71 30.67 -7.57
N ARG A 105 -4.50 31.02 -8.84
CA ARG A 105 -3.59 30.28 -9.72
C ARG A 105 -2.14 30.60 -9.40
N SER A 106 -1.32 29.56 -9.22
CA SER A 106 0.14 29.70 -9.06
C SER A 106 0.88 29.02 -10.21
N ARG A 107 1.97 29.63 -10.67
CA ARG A 107 2.83 29.13 -11.75
C ARG A 107 4.27 29.14 -11.27
N ALA A 108 5.00 28.07 -11.61
CA ALA A 108 6.44 27.96 -11.41
C ALA A 108 7.15 27.98 -12.76
N HIS A 109 8.30 28.65 -12.80
CA HIS A 109 9.24 28.59 -13.90
C HIS A 109 10.63 28.30 -13.37
N LEU A 110 11.39 27.55 -14.17
CA LEU A 110 12.74 27.09 -13.89
C LEU A 110 13.56 27.19 -15.18
N GLY A 111 14.65 27.95 -15.18
CA GLY A 111 15.49 28.18 -16.37
C GLY A 111 14.68 28.67 -17.58
N GLY A 112 13.72 29.57 -17.35
CA GLY A 112 12.84 30.11 -18.39
C GLY A 112 11.68 29.20 -18.84
N ARG A 113 11.57 27.96 -18.34
CA ARG A 113 10.49 27.02 -18.71
C ARG A 113 9.47 26.84 -17.60
N SER A 114 8.21 26.61 -17.95
CA SER A 114 7.17 26.33 -16.96
C SER A 114 7.27 24.89 -16.45
N VAL A 115 7.26 24.72 -15.13
CA VAL A 115 7.39 23.42 -14.46
C VAL A 115 6.30 23.22 -13.41
N PRO A 116 5.95 21.96 -13.05
CA PRO A 116 5.16 21.67 -11.86
C PRO A 116 5.83 22.20 -10.59
N VAL A 117 5.05 22.63 -9.59
CA VAL A 117 5.60 23.10 -8.31
C VAL A 117 6.45 22.04 -7.61
N GLY A 118 6.10 20.76 -7.75
CA GLY A 118 6.85 19.66 -7.13
C GLY A 118 8.31 19.63 -7.55
N VAL A 119 8.63 20.07 -8.78
CA VAL A 119 10.03 20.20 -9.24
C VAL A 119 10.78 21.22 -8.38
N LEU A 120 10.18 22.37 -8.07
CA LEU A 120 10.82 23.36 -7.19
C LEU A 120 11.01 22.82 -5.77
N THR A 121 10.08 22.01 -5.27
CA THR A 121 10.20 21.34 -3.97
C THR A 121 11.36 20.34 -3.95
N GLU A 122 11.49 19.53 -5.00
CA GLU A 122 12.61 18.59 -5.16
C GLU A 122 13.96 19.30 -5.22
N LEU A 123 14.05 20.44 -5.92
CA LEU A 123 15.28 21.25 -5.94
C LEU A 123 15.56 21.92 -4.58
N ALA A 124 14.52 22.34 -3.87
CA ALA A 124 14.68 22.99 -2.57
C ALA A 124 15.30 22.05 -1.54
N ASP A 125 14.90 20.77 -1.54
CA ASP A 125 15.44 19.75 -0.64
C ASP A 125 16.97 19.58 -0.77
N GLU A 126 17.54 19.87 -1.94
CA GLU A 126 18.97 19.79 -2.24
C GLU A 126 19.71 21.13 -2.00
N LEU A 127 19.03 22.27 -2.16
CA LEU A 127 19.67 23.59 -2.20
C LEU A 127 19.55 24.39 -0.89
N VAL A 128 18.43 24.25 -0.19
CA VAL A 128 18.11 25.13 0.94
C VAL A 128 17.46 24.36 2.08
N ALA A 129 18.09 24.39 3.25
CA ALA A 129 17.46 23.99 4.50
C ALA A 129 16.85 25.22 5.17
N VAL A 130 15.52 25.20 5.33
CA VAL A 130 14.77 26.22 6.04
C VAL A 130 14.57 25.77 7.48
N HIS A 131 14.93 26.63 8.42
CA HIS A 131 14.85 26.40 9.86
C HIS A 131 14.07 27.56 10.49
N GLY A 132 12.76 27.44 10.47
CA GLY A 132 11.85 28.41 11.10
C GLY A 132 10.95 27.78 12.15
N GLN A 133 9.96 28.54 12.62
CA GLN A 133 9.02 28.11 13.65
C GLN A 133 8.27 26.82 13.29
N THR A 134 8.05 26.55 12.00
CA THR A 134 7.39 25.32 11.52
C THR A 134 8.28 24.08 11.63
N ASP A 135 9.57 24.20 11.34
CA ASP A 135 10.53 23.09 11.43
C ASP A 135 10.94 22.79 12.88
N GLN A 136 11.05 23.83 13.70
CA GLN A 136 11.20 23.69 15.15
C GLN A 136 10.03 22.88 15.76
N GLN A 137 8.80 23.11 15.30
CA GLN A 137 7.64 22.28 15.68
C GLN A 137 7.68 20.88 15.05
N GLY A 138 8.27 20.74 13.86
CA GLY A 138 8.50 19.46 13.19
C GLY A 138 9.39 18.53 14.01
N LEU A 139 10.54 19.04 14.48
CA LEU A 139 11.48 18.33 15.36
C LEU A 139 10.88 17.96 16.73
N LEU A 140 9.69 18.46 17.11
CA LEU A 140 8.96 17.97 18.29
C LEU A 140 8.27 16.62 18.06
N LYS A 141 8.15 16.16 16.81
CA LYS A 141 7.47 14.92 16.45
C LYS A 141 8.48 13.75 16.40
N PRO A 142 8.22 12.62 17.08
CA PRO A 142 9.12 11.47 17.09
C PRO A 142 9.51 10.94 15.70
N ALA A 143 8.57 10.92 14.74
CA ALA A 143 8.86 10.51 13.38
C ALA A 143 9.89 11.40 12.66
N ARG A 144 9.86 12.72 12.90
CA ARG A 144 10.83 13.67 12.35
C ARG A 144 12.18 13.54 13.06
N GLN A 145 12.18 13.30 14.37
CA GLN A 145 13.40 13.04 15.15
C GLN A 145 14.11 11.77 14.67
N ARG A 146 13.36 10.71 14.34
CA ARG A 146 13.92 9.50 13.73
C ARG A 146 14.53 9.79 12.35
N GLN A 147 13.82 10.50 11.48
CA GLN A 147 14.35 10.87 10.16
C GLN A 147 15.62 11.71 10.26
N ALA A 148 15.63 12.67 11.18
CA ALA A 148 16.81 13.47 11.49
C ALA A 148 17.98 12.58 11.95
N LEU A 149 17.74 11.64 12.87
CA LEU A 149 18.77 10.70 13.31
C LEU A 149 19.27 9.79 12.18
N ASP A 150 18.36 9.24 11.38
CA ASP A 150 18.67 8.35 10.24
C ASP A 150 19.54 9.10 9.22
N ARG A 151 19.21 10.37 8.92
CA ARG A 151 20.00 11.25 8.05
C ARG A 151 21.41 11.52 8.60
N TYR A 152 21.53 11.84 9.89
CA TYR A 152 22.84 12.01 10.52
C TYR A 152 23.71 10.73 10.45
N ALA A 153 23.06 9.56 10.55
CA ALA A 153 23.75 8.28 10.48
C ALA A 153 24.25 7.95 9.08
N GLY A 154 23.67 8.56 8.03
CA GLY A 154 23.98 8.33 6.62
C GLY A 154 23.86 6.87 6.23
N ASP A 155 24.81 6.39 5.42
CA ASP A 155 24.87 5.00 4.92
C ASP A 155 24.72 3.93 6.01
N GLY A 156 25.15 4.22 7.23
CA GLY A 156 25.03 3.32 8.38
C GLY A 156 23.59 2.92 8.68
N VAL A 157 22.62 3.80 8.43
CA VAL A 157 21.17 3.52 8.58
C VAL A 157 20.47 3.42 7.22
N GLU A 158 20.85 4.22 6.22
CA GLU A 158 20.16 4.24 4.93
C GLU A 158 20.22 2.90 4.19
N VAL A 159 21.38 2.24 4.17
CA VAL A 159 21.57 0.95 3.51
C VAL A 159 20.73 -0.17 4.15
N PRO A 160 20.78 -0.40 5.48
CA PRO A 160 19.89 -1.39 6.10
C PRO A 160 18.42 -0.98 6.01
N HIS A 161 18.09 0.31 6.02
CA HIS A 161 16.71 0.80 5.89
C HIS A 161 16.14 0.50 4.51
N ALA A 162 16.92 0.70 3.44
CA ALA A 162 16.48 0.39 2.08
C ALA A 162 16.16 -1.10 1.89
N LYS A 163 17.01 -1.98 2.44
CA LYS A 163 16.78 -3.43 2.44
C LYS A 163 15.54 -3.79 3.25
N TYR A 164 15.42 -3.23 4.45
CA TYR A 164 14.27 -3.42 5.33
C TYR A 164 12.96 -3.00 4.64
N ALA A 165 12.92 -1.82 4.03
CA ALA A 165 11.75 -1.30 3.35
C ALA A 165 11.33 -2.16 2.15
N ALA A 166 12.30 -2.73 1.40
CA ALA A 166 12.02 -3.66 0.31
C ALA A 166 11.38 -4.96 0.82
N ALA A 167 11.97 -5.59 1.85
CA ALA A 167 11.44 -6.79 2.49
C ALA A 167 10.05 -6.53 3.09
N TYR A 168 9.84 -5.38 3.75
CA TYR A 168 8.56 -4.98 4.32
C TYR A 168 7.47 -4.85 3.25
N ARG A 169 7.77 -4.19 2.12
CA ARG A 169 6.82 -4.10 1.00
C ARG A 169 6.46 -5.47 0.46
N ARG A 170 7.44 -6.36 0.28
CA ARG A 170 7.19 -7.73 -0.18
C ARG A 170 6.31 -8.50 0.81
N LEU A 171 6.60 -8.42 2.11
CA LEU A 171 5.80 -9.04 3.16
C LEU A 171 4.36 -8.55 3.13
N ARG A 172 4.13 -7.23 2.96
CA ARG A 172 2.78 -6.67 2.86
C ARG A 172 2.01 -7.23 1.66
N THR A 173 2.66 -7.37 0.50
CA THR A 173 2.05 -7.99 -0.68
C THR A 173 1.71 -9.46 -0.43
N VAL A 174 2.66 -10.26 0.07
CA VAL A 174 2.47 -11.68 0.36
C VAL A 174 1.36 -11.88 1.39
N ALA A 175 1.36 -11.11 2.47
CA ALA A 175 0.36 -11.19 3.52
C ALA A 175 -1.05 -10.84 3.01
N ALA A 176 -1.18 -9.83 2.13
CA ALA A 176 -2.46 -9.48 1.54
C ALA A 176 -3.00 -10.60 0.62
N THR A 177 -2.15 -11.18 -0.23
CA THR A 177 -2.54 -12.32 -1.07
C THR A 177 -2.89 -13.55 -0.24
N LEU A 178 -2.12 -13.83 0.82
CA LEU A 178 -2.39 -14.94 1.73
C LEU A 178 -3.73 -14.74 2.47
N ASP A 179 -4.03 -13.54 2.94
CA ASP A 179 -5.31 -13.21 3.61
C ASP A 179 -6.51 -13.41 2.66
N GLU A 180 -6.37 -12.99 1.40
CA GLU A 180 -7.39 -13.19 0.36
C GLU A 180 -7.66 -14.69 0.11
N LEU A 181 -6.60 -15.49 -0.03
CA LEU A 181 -6.73 -16.93 -0.23
C LEU A 181 -7.28 -17.63 1.03
N THR A 182 -6.78 -17.28 2.21
CA THR A 182 -7.13 -17.98 3.46
C THR A 182 -8.54 -17.67 3.96
N THR A 183 -9.07 -16.46 3.74
CA THR A 183 -10.44 -16.09 4.16
C THR A 183 -11.51 -16.99 3.53
N ARG A 184 -11.24 -17.58 2.36
CA ARG A 184 -12.12 -18.54 1.67
C ARG A 184 -11.66 -19.99 1.76
N ALA A 185 -10.58 -20.29 2.49
CA ALA A 185 -9.98 -21.63 2.52
C ALA A 185 -10.90 -22.67 3.14
N ARG A 186 -11.66 -22.32 4.18
CA ARG A 186 -12.58 -23.27 4.83
C ARG A 186 -13.71 -23.73 3.91
N GLU A 187 -14.29 -22.80 3.14
CA GLU A 187 -15.35 -23.11 2.16
C GLU A 187 -14.79 -23.93 1.00
N ARG A 188 -13.59 -23.58 0.51
CA ARG A 188 -12.89 -24.28 -0.57
C ARG A 188 -12.49 -25.71 -0.18
N ALA A 189 -12.00 -25.93 1.04
CA ALA A 189 -11.69 -27.27 1.53
C ALA A 189 -12.94 -28.16 1.62
N GLN A 190 -14.07 -27.60 2.07
CA GLN A 190 -15.35 -28.33 2.10
C GLN A 190 -15.87 -28.64 0.69
N GLU A 191 -15.72 -27.70 -0.26
CA GLU A 191 -16.04 -27.89 -1.67
C GLU A 191 -15.19 -29.00 -2.28
N ALA A 192 -13.87 -28.98 -2.05
CA ALA A 192 -12.92 -29.98 -2.53
C ALA A 192 -13.24 -31.38 -1.99
N ASP A 193 -13.57 -31.51 -0.70
CA ASP A 193 -13.94 -32.79 -0.09
C ASP A 193 -15.24 -33.36 -0.69
N LEU A 194 -16.24 -32.50 -0.93
CA LEU A 194 -17.50 -32.91 -1.56
C LEU A 194 -17.29 -33.35 -3.01
N LEU A 195 -16.52 -32.59 -3.79
CA LEU A 195 -16.16 -32.94 -5.16
C LEU A 195 -15.38 -34.25 -5.22
N ARG A 196 -14.37 -34.42 -4.36
CA ARG A 196 -13.58 -35.65 -4.29
C ARG A 196 -14.44 -36.86 -3.96
N PHE A 197 -15.38 -36.72 -3.01
CA PHE A 197 -16.32 -37.79 -2.68
C PHE A 197 -17.21 -38.15 -3.87
N GLY A 198 -17.85 -37.18 -4.52
CA GLY A 198 -18.75 -37.47 -5.64
C GLY A 198 -18.04 -37.96 -6.89
N LEU A 199 -16.85 -37.45 -7.21
CA LEU A 199 -16.02 -37.97 -8.30
C LEU A 199 -15.61 -39.43 -8.06
N ASN A 200 -15.31 -39.82 -6.82
CA ASN A 200 -15.03 -41.21 -6.46
C ASN A 200 -16.29 -42.10 -6.60
N GLU A 201 -17.48 -41.60 -6.26
CA GLU A 201 -18.74 -42.35 -6.49
C GLU A 201 -18.99 -42.59 -7.98
N VAL A 202 -18.80 -41.57 -8.82
CA VAL A 202 -18.95 -41.69 -10.29
C VAL A 202 -17.89 -42.64 -10.86
N ALA A 203 -16.63 -42.51 -10.43
CA ALA A 203 -15.53 -43.36 -10.88
C ALA A 203 -15.72 -44.83 -10.48
N ALA A 204 -16.33 -45.12 -9.33
CA ALA A 204 -16.58 -46.49 -8.89
C ALA A 204 -17.66 -47.21 -9.73
N VAL A 205 -18.59 -46.46 -10.32
CA VAL A 205 -19.68 -47.01 -11.14
C VAL A 205 -19.29 -47.07 -12.62
N GLU A 206 -18.38 -46.21 -13.08
CA GLU A 206 -17.92 -46.13 -14.48
C GLU A 206 -19.10 -46.06 -15.48
N PRO A 207 -19.98 -45.05 -15.38
CA PRO A 207 -21.13 -44.94 -16.28
C PRO A 207 -20.70 -44.59 -17.71
N LEU A 208 -21.38 -45.16 -18.71
CA LEU A 208 -21.13 -44.88 -20.12
C LEU A 208 -22.23 -43.97 -20.71
N PRO A 209 -21.90 -43.06 -21.65
CA PRO A 209 -22.90 -42.24 -22.33
C PRO A 209 -23.99 -43.10 -23.00
N GLY A 210 -25.26 -42.82 -22.70
CA GLY A 210 -26.42 -43.51 -23.27
C GLY A 210 -26.75 -44.86 -22.65
N GLU A 211 -25.94 -45.34 -21.70
CA GLU A 211 -26.09 -46.65 -21.07
C GLU A 211 -27.44 -46.82 -20.34
N ASP A 212 -27.91 -45.76 -19.68
CA ASP A 212 -29.19 -45.72 -18.99
C ASP A 212 -30.37 -45.94 -19.94
N THR A 213 -30.31 -45.33 -21.14
CA THR A 213 -31.35 -45.49 -22.17
C THR A 213 -31.33 -46.87 -22.81
N GLU A 214 -30.14 -47.42 -23.06
CA GLU A 214 -29.97 -48.77 -23.62
C GLU A 214 -30.47 -49.84 -22.65
N LEU A 215 -30.06 -49.75 -21.38
CA LEU A 215 -30.46 -50.70 -20.34
C LEU A 215 -31.95 -50.59 -20.01
N ALA A 216 -32.55 -49.40 -20.05
CA ALA A 216 -34.00 -49.25 -19.87
C ALA A 216 -34.77 -49.93 -21.01
N ALA A 217 -34.33 -49.80 -22.25
CA ALA A 217 -34.94 -50.47 -23.40
C ALA A 217 -34.74 -51.99 -23.36
N GLU A 218 -33.59 -52.46 -22.85
CA GLU A 218 -33.32 -53.88 -22.63
C GLU A 218 -34.19 -54.45 -21.50
N ALA A 219 -34.31 -53.75 -20.37
CA ALA A 219 -35.15 -54.15 -19.24
C ALA A 219 -36.63 -54.24 -19.61
N GLU A 220 -37.17 -53.27 -20.36
CA GLU A 220 -38.56 -53.31 -20.85
C GLU A 220 -38.82 -54.52 -21.76
N ARG A 221 -37.83 -54.89 -22.58
CA ARG A 221 -37.93 -56.06 -23.46
C ARG A 221 -37.91 -57.37 -22.67
N LEU A 222 -36.96 -57.50 -21.75
CA LEU A 222 -36.78 -58.70 -20.93
C LEU A 222 -37.90 -58.87 -19.89
N GLY A 223 -38.39 -57.79 -19.28
CA GLY A 223 -39.44 -57.80 -18.27
C GLY A 223 -40.80 -58.24 -18.82
N HIS A 224 -41.11 -57.93 -20.08
CA HIS A 224 -42.32 -58.42 -20.74
C HIS A 224 -42.17 -59.85 -21.28
N ALA A 225 -40.95 -60.32 -21.55
CA ALA A 225 -40.73 -61.63 -22.16
C ALA A 225 -41.22 -62.79 -21.27
N GLU A 226 -41.00 -62.72 -19.96
CA GLU A 226 -41.46 -63.75 -19.01
C GLU A 226 -42.99 -63.80 -18.91
N ALA A 227 -43.66 -62.64 -18.80
CA ALA A 227 -45.11 -62.56 -18.72
C ALA A 227 -45.79 -63.06 -20.01
N LEU A 228 -45.21 -62.73 -21.18
CA LEU A 228 -45.71 -63.17 -22.48
C LEU A 228 -45.49 -64.69 -22.68
N ALA A 229 -44.31 -65.21 -22.32
CA ALA A 229 -44.01 -66.65 -22.41
C ALA A 229 -44.90 -67.47 -21.47
N SER A 230 -45.11 -67.00 -20.24
CA SER A 230 -45.98 -67.63 -19.26
C SER A 230 -47.44 -67.68 -19.73
N ALA A 231 -47.96 -66.56 -20.27
CA ALA A 231 -49.31 -66.50 -20.83
C ALA A 231 -49.49 -67.44 -22.04
N ALA A 232 -48.49 -67.50 -22.93
CA ALA A 232 -48.52 -68.37 -24.11
C ALA A 232 -48.48 -69.86 -23.72
N SER A 233 -47.59 -70.26 -22.80
CA SER A 233 -47.50 -71.64 -22.30
C SER A 233 -48.74 -72.08 -21.54
N LEU A 234 -49.33 -71.19 -20.73
CA LEU A 234 -50.59 -71.48 -20.02
C LEU A 234 -51.74 -71.69 -21.01
N ALA A 235 -51.85 -70.83 -22.03
CA ALA A 235 -52.86 -70.97 -23.07
C ALA A 235 -52.65 -72.25 -23.91
N HIS A 236 -51.41 -72.57 -24.28
CA HIS A 236 -51.05 -73.79 -24.99
C HIS A 236 -51.46 -75.04 -24.18
N THR A 237 -51.09 -75.07 -22.89
CA THR A 237 -51.43 -76.17 -21.98
C THR A 237 -52.94 -76.38 -21.87
N ALA A 238 -53.72 -75.29 -21.79
CA ALA A 238 -55.18 -75.39 -21.73
C ALA A 238 -55.82 -75.96 -23.01
N LEU A 239 -55.17 -75.74 -24.17
CA LEU A 239 -55.70 -76.17 -25.47
C LEU A 239 -55.24 -77.58 -25.89
N ALA A 240 -53.96 -77.90 -25.67
CA ALA A 240 -53.30 -79.12 -26.15
C ALA A 240 -52.87 -80.09 -25.04
N GLY A 241 -53.08 -79.72 -23.77
CA GLY A 241 -52.71 -80.52 -22.61
C GLY A 241 -51.24 -80.35 -22.22
N ASN A 242 -50.90 -80.84 -21.03
CA ASN A 242 -49.52 -80.92 -20.56
C ASN A 242 -49.04 -82.38 -20.65
N PRO A 243 -47.96 -82.70 -21.38
CA PRO A 243 -47.38 -84.04 -21.40
C PRO A 243 -47.03 -84.60 -20.01
N GLU A 244 -46.76 -83.73 -19.04
CA GLU A 244 -46.44 -84.09 -17.65
C GLU A 244 -47.68 -84.31 -16.77
N ASP A 245 -48.87 -83.93 -17.23
CA ASP A 245 -50.16 -84.18 -16.56
C ASP A 245 -51.17 -84.83 -17.53
N PRO A 246 -51.03 -86.15 -17.79
CA PRO A 246 -51.88 -86.86 -18.75
C PRO A 246 -53.35 -87.02 -18.30
N GLU A 247 -53.65 -86.76 -17.03
CA GLU A 247 -55.02 -86.79 -16.49
C GLU A 247 -55.73 -85.43 -16.61
N GLY A 248 -55.00 -84.39 -17.02
CA GLY A 248 -55.54 -83.06 -17.30
C GLY A 248 -56.56 -83.05 -18.44
N VAL A 249 -57.64 -82.30 -18.26
CA VAL A 249 -58.67 -82.12 -19.30
C VAL A 249 -58.29 -80.92 -20.16
N ASP A 250 -57.89 -81.18 -21.41
CA ASP A 250 -57.60 -80.15 -22.41
C ASP A 250 -58.73 -79.98 -23.44
N ALA A 251 -58.73 -78.83 -24.13
CA ALA A 251 -59.76 -78.52 -25.12
C ALA A 251 -59.78 -79.50 -26.30
N THR A 252 -58.61 -79.97 -26.76
CA THR A 252 -58.50 -80.93 -27.87
C THR A 252 -59.18 -82.26 -27.51
N THR A 253 -58.94 -82.77 -26.30
CA THR A 253 -59.53 -84.01 -25.78
C THR A 253 -61.05 -83.90 -25.63
N VAL A 254 -61.56 -82.79 -25.08
CA VAL A 254 -63.01 -82.56 -24.92
C VAL A 254 -63.70 -82.43 -26.28
N VAL A 255 -63.11 -81.69 -27.21
CA VAL A 255 -63.67 -81.49 -28.56
C VAL A 255 -63.61 -82.78 -29.38
N ALA A 256 -62.54 -83.57 -29.26
CA ALA A 256 -62.45 -84.88 -29.90
C ALA A 256 -63.53 -85.86 -29.38
N ALA A 257 -63.79 -85.89 -28.08
CA ALA A 257 -64.85 -86.69 -27.49
C ALA A 257 -66.26 -86.27 -27.99
N ALA A 258 -66.50 -84.96 -28.08
CA ALA A 258 -67.74 -84.43 -28.66
C ALA A 258 -67.88 -84.81 -30.15
N GLY A 259 -66.78 -84.74 -30.91
CA GLY A 259 -66.73 -85.15 -32.31
C GLY A 259 -67.03 -86.63 -32.49
N GLN A 260 -66.42 -87.52 -31.70
CA GLN A 260 -66.69 -88.97 -31.76
C GLN A 260 -68.14 -89.31 -31.43
N ALA A 261 -68.73 -88.64 -30.42
CA ALA A 261 -70.13 -88.83 -30.07
C ALA A 261 -71.06 -88.49 -31.24
N LEU A 262 -70.82 -87.37 -31.94
CA LEU A 262 -71.60 -86.96 -33.10
C LEU A 262 -71.33 -87.84 -34.34
N GLU A 263 -70.09 -88.27 -34.57
CA GLU A 263 -69.73 -89.12 -35.70
C GLU A 263 -70.44 -90.48 -35.62
N SER A 264 -70.59 -91.04 -34.40
CA SER A 264 -71.28 -92.31 -34.18
C SER A 264 -72.75 -92.34 -34.65
N VAL A 265 -73.38 -91.16 -34.77
CA VAL A 265 -74.79 -90.99 -35.18
C VAL A 265 -74.95 -90.22 -36.49
N ARG A 266 -73.85 -89.85 -37.16
CA ARG A 266 -73.82 -88.98 -38.34
C ARG A 266 -74.68 -89.48 -39.50
N ALA A 267 -74.72 -90.79 -39.72
CA ALA A 267 -75.53 -91.40 -40.78
C ALA A 267 -77.05 -91.40 -40.49
N HIS A 268 -77.45 -91.05 -39.27
CA HIS A 268 -78.83 -91.13 -38.80
C HIS A 268 -79.55 -89.77 -38.76
N ASP A 269 -78.83 -88.65 -38.67
CA ASP A 269 -79.41 -87.29 -38.59
C ASP A 269 -78.55 -86.24 -39.33
N PRO A 270 -79.08 -85.61 -40.41
CA PRO A 270 -78.36 -84.56 -41.16
C PRO A 270 -78.01 -83.31 -40.34
N ALA A 271 -78.79 -82.94 -39.33
CA ALA A 271 -78.49 -81.80 -38.47
C ALA A 271 -77.30 -82.11 -37.55
N LEU A 272 -77.20 -83.34 -37.03
CA LEU A 272 -76.03 -83.77 -36.26
C LEU A 272 -74.79 -83.95 -37.16
N ALA A 273 -74.96 -84.36 -38.42
CA ALA A 273 -73.87 -84.40 -39.39
C ALA A 273 -73.25 -83.01 -39.64
N ALA A 274 -74.09 -81.99 -39.84
CA ALA A 274 -73.62 -80.61 -40.00
C ALA A 274 -72.92 -80.07 -38.73
N LEU A 275 -73.34 -80.52 -37.53
CA LEU A 275 -72.65 -80.19 -36.28
C LEU A 275 -71.33 -80.95 -36.13
N ALA A 276 -71.23 -82.20 -36.59
CA ALA A 276 -69.98 -82.96 -36.60
C ALA A 276 -68.93 -82.29 -37.51
N ASP A 277 -69.33 -81.81 -38.69
CA ASP A 277 -68.46 -81.05 -39.59
C ASP A 277 -67.91 -79.78 -38.91
N ARG A 278 -68.78 -79.01 -38.24
CA ARG A 278 -68.37 -77.82 -37.48
C ARG A 278 -67.45 -78.14 -36.29
N ILE A 279 -67.67 -79.26 -35.61
CA ILE A 279 -66.77 -79.72 -34.52
C ILE A 279 -65.41 -80.13 -35.09
N GLY A 280 -65.38 -80.75 -36.28
CA GLY A 280 -64.14 -81.01 -37.01
C GLY A 280 -63.37 -79.73 -37.35
N GLU A 281 -64.06 -78.69 -37.84
CA GLU A 281 -63.47 -77.37 -38.08
C GLU A 281 -62.89 -76.74 -36.80
N ILE A 282 -63.62 -76.82 -35.69
CA ILE A 282 -63.15 -76.33 -34.38
C ILE A 282 -61.89 -77.09 -33.91
N SER A 283 -61.86 -78.41 -34.10
CA SER A 283 -60.70 -79.23 -33.72
C SER A 283 -59.44 -78.84 -34.48
N ILE A 284 -59.57 -78.51 -35.77
CA ILE A 284 -58.44 -78.04 -36.60
C ILE A 284 -57.97 -76.68 -36.08
N LEU A 285 -58.90 -75.74 -35.84
CA LEU A 285 -58.56 -74.40 -35.37
C LEU A 285 -57.88 -74.41 -33.99
N ILE A 286 -58.30 -75.29 -33.08
CA ILE A 286 -57.65 -75.47 -31.77
C ILE A 286 -56.21 -75.98 -31.95
N ALA A 287 -56.00 -76.95 -32.84
CA ALA A 287 -54.66 -77.48 -33.11
C ALA A 287 -53.73 -76.42 -33.71
N ASP A 288 -54.22 -75.62 -34.66
CA ASP A 288 -53.46 -74.54 -35.29
C ASP A 288 -53.05 -73.47 -34.26
N VAL A 289 -54.00 -72.95 -33.47
CA VAL A 289 -53.72 -71.95 -32.42
C VAL A 289 -52.78 -72.50 -31.35
N SER A 290 -52.92 -73.78 -30.99
CA SER A 290 -52.00 -74.42 -30.04
C SER A 290 -50.58 -74.50 -30.58
N GLY A 291 -50.43 -74.84 -31.86
CA GLY A 291 -49.13 -74.88 -32.54
C GLY A 291 -48.49 -73.50 -32.66
N GLU A 292 -49.28 -72.47 -32.97
CA GLU A 292 -48.82 -71.07 -33.01
C GLU A 292 -48.37 -70.58 -31.62
N LEU A 293 -49.11 -70.91 -30.56
CA LEU A 293 -48.75 -70.56 -29.19
C LEU A 293 -47.46 -71.25 -28.72
N ALA A 294 -47.26 -72.52 -29.08
CA ALA A 294 -46.02 -73.23 -28.79
C ALA A 294 -44.83 -72.59 -29.52
N GLY A 295 -44.99 -72.32 -30.83
CA GLY A 295 -43.95 -71.66 -31.61
C GLY A 295 -43.63 -70.24 -31.14
N TYR A 296 -44.63 -69.51 -30.62
CA TYR A 296 -44.44 -68.19 -30.02
C TYR A 296 -43.71 -68.24 -28.68
N ALA A 297 -44.07 -69.19 -27.80
CA ALA A 297 -43.40 -69.38 -26.51
C ALA A 297 -41.93 -69.80 -26.69
N ASP A 298 -41.63 -70.67 -27.66
CA ASP A 298 -40.26 -71.11 -27.96
C ASP A 298 -39.36 -69.98 -28.51
N GLN A 299 -39.94 -68.93 -29.09
CA GLN A 299 -39.20 -67.77 -29.60
C GLN A 299 -38.90 -66.71 -28.53
N LEU A 300 -39.57 -66.79 -27.38
CA LEU A 300 -39.37 -65.88 -26.25
C LEU A 300 -38.24 -66.40 -25.36
N GLU A 301 -37.00 -65.95 -25.62
CA GLU A 301 -35.87 -66.18 -24.72
C GLU A 301 -36.02 -65.30 -23.46
N ALA A 302 -36.67 -65.83 -22.43
CA ALA A 302 -36.64 -65.23 -21.10
C ALA A 302 -35.29 -65.57 -20.43
N ASP A 303 -34.46 -64.55 -20.16
CA ASP A 303 -33.22 -64.68 -19.38
C ASP A 303 -33.34 -63.90 -18.06
N PRO A 304 -33.80 -64.56 -16.97
CA PRO A 304 -33.96 -63.92 -15.66
C PRO A 304 -32.64 -63.45 -15.06
N LEU A 305 -31.52 -64.11 -15.37
CA LEU A 305 -30.19 -63.72 -14.87
C LEU A 305 -29.72 -62.44 -15.55
N ARG A 306 -29.95 -62.30 -16.86
CA ARG A 306 -29.68 -61.07 -17.59
C ARG A 306 -30.55 -59.92 -17.12
N LEU A 307 -31.85 -60.14 -16.91
CA LEU A 307 -32.75 -59.11 -16.38
C LEU A 307 -32.30 -58.62 -15.00
N ALA A 308 -31.94 -59.53 -14.09
CA ALA A 308 -31.43 -59.15 -12.77
C ALA A 308 -30.13 -58.33 -12.85
N ALA A 309 -29.20 -58.70 -13.73
CA ALA A 309 -27.96 -57.95 -13.93
C ALA A 309 -28.21 -56.55 -14.53
N VAL A 310 -29.16 -56.44 -15.47
CA VAL A 310 -29.59 -55.16 -16.06
C VAL A 310 -30.22 -54.28 -14.99
N GLU A 311 -31.12 -54.80 -14.15
CA GLU A 311 -31.74 -54.06 -13.05
C GLU A 311 -30.74 -53.61 -11.98
N GLU A 312 -29.78 -54.46 -11.62
CA GLU A 312 -28.69 -54.10 -10.69
C GLU A 312 -27.83 -52.96 -11.26
N ARG A 313 -27.46 -53.04 -12.55
CA ARG A 313 -26.72 -51.96 -13.22
C ARG A 313 -27.54 -50.67 -13.30
N ARG A 314 -28.82 -50.74 -13.64
CA ARG A 314 -29.73 -49.58 -13.67
C ARG A 314 -29.88 -48.95 -12.29
N ALA A 315 -29.91 -49.73 -11.21
CA ALA A 315 -29.98 -49.22 -9.84
C ALA A 315 -28.70 -48.45 -9.45
N ALA A 316 -27.52 -48.94 -9.87
CA ALA A 316 -26.26 -48.23 -9.69
C ALA A 316 -26.26 -46.89 -10.45
N LEU A 317 -26.67 -46.88 -11.72
CA LEU A 317 -26.78 -45.66 -12.54
C LEU A 317 -27.80 -44.67 -11.96
N THR A 318 -28.95 -45.16 -11.48
CA THR A 318 -30.01 -44.33 -10.85
C THR A 318 -29.51 -43.66 -9.57
N THR A 319 -28.61 -44.31 -8.83
CA THR A 319 -28.01 -43.72 -7.62
C THR A 319 -27.16 -42.50 -7.96
N LEU A 320 -26.44 -42.54 -9.09
CA LEU A 320 -25.65 -41.40 -9.56
C LEU A 320 -26.54 -40.27 -10.09
N THR A 321 -27.53 -40.57 -10.94
CA THR A 321 -28.41 -39.53 -11.49
C THR A 321 -29.17 -38.79 -10.39
N ARG A 322 -29.69 -39.52 -9.39
CA ARG A 322 -30.35 -38.87 -8.23
C ARG A 322 -29.45 -37.88 -7.48
N LYS A 323 -28.13 -38.07 -7.49
CA LYS A 323 -27.17 -37.25 -6.74
C LYS A 323 -26.54 -36.13 -7.58
N TYR A 324 -26.27 -36.37 -8.86
CA TYR A 324 -25.34 -35.55 -9.66
C TYR A 324 -25.88 -35.04 -11.00
N GLY A 325 -27.03 -35.53 -11.49
CA GLY A 325 -27.56 -35.08 -12.79
C GLY A 325 -28.83 -35.79 -13.22
N GLU A 326 -29.65 -35.15 -14.05
CA GLU A 326 -30.94 -35.72 -14.49
C GLU A 326 -30.80 -37.01 -15.34
N ASP A 327 -29.68 -37.15 -16.05
CA ASP A 327 -29.31 -38.32 -16.84
C ASP A 327 -27.80 -38.60 -16.75
N ILE A 328 -27.33 -39.69 -17.38
CA ILE A 328 -25.90 -40.05 -17.36
C ILE A 328 -25.02 -39.01 -18.07
N ALA A 329 -25.54 -38.33 -19.09
CA ALA A 329 -24.80 -37.26 -19.74
C ALA A 329 -24.53 -36.08 -18.78
N ALA A 330 -25.53 -35.69 -17.99
CA ALA A 330 -25.41 -34.66 -16.96
C ALA A 330 -24.48 -35.08 -15.83
N VAL A 331 -24.51 -36.34 -15.39
CA VAL A 331 -23.56 -36.87 -14.39
C VAL A 331 -22.11 -36.80 -14.89
N LEU A 332 -21.86 -37.17 -16.14
CA LEU A 332 -20.53 -37.12 -16.75
C LEU A 332 -20.04 -35.67 -16.94
N ALA A 333 -20.94 -34.76 -17.35
CA ALA A 333 -20.64 -33.33 -17.45
C ALA A 333 -20.30 -32.75 -16.07
N TRP A 334 -21.10 -33.05 -15.04
CA TRP A 334 -20.82 -32.67 -13.66
C TRP A 334 -19.47 -33.20 -13.19
N ALA A 335 -19.11 -34.45 -13.50
CA ALA A 335 -17.82 -35.02 -13.13
C ALA A 335 -16.65 -34.31 -13.83
N GLN A 336 -16.80 -33.94 -15.10
CA GLN A 336 -15.78 -33.19 -15.83
C GLN A 336 -15.56 -31.79 -15.25
N GLU A 337 -16.66 -31.06 -15.01
CA GLU A 337 -16.61 -29.73 -14.39
C GLU A 337 -16.03 -29.80 -12.97
N GLY A 338 -16.47 -30.79 -12.19
CA GLY A 338 -16.00 -31.04 -10.83
C GLY A 338 -14.50 -31.38 -10.76
N ALA A 339 -13.97 -32.14 -11.72
CA ALA A 339 -12.55 -32.47 -11.79
C ALA A 339 -11.69 -31.23 -12.11
N GLY A 340 -12.15 -30.38 -13.03
CA GLY A 340 -11.51 -29.10 -13.33
C GLY A 340 -11.48 -28.20 -12.10
N ARG A 341 -12.64 -28.06 -11.43
CA ARG A 341 -12.78 -27.28 -10.20
C ARG A 341 -11.91 -27.80 -9.06
N LEU A 342 -11.86 -29.12 -8.85
CA LEU A 342 -11.02 -29.74 -7.82
C LEU A 342 -9.53 -29.43 -8.04
N THR A 343 -9.08 -29.47 -9.29
CA THR A 343 -7.69 -29.14 -9.64
C THR A 343 -7.33 -27.68 -9.31
N GLU A 344 -8.24 -26.74 -9.59
CA GLU A 344 -8.07 -25.33 -9.22
C GLU A 344 -7.96 -25.18 -7.69
N LEU A 345 -8.86 -25.83 -6.95
CA LEU A 345 -8.90 -25.77 -5.49
C LEU A 345 -7.63 -26.34 -4.84
N GLU A 346 -7.11 -27.46 -5.36
CA GLU A 346 -5.87 -28.09 -4.85
C GLU A 346 -4.62 -27.25 -5.15
N GLY A 347 -4.55 -26.58 -6.31
CA GLY A 347 -3.45 -25.68 -6.65
C GLY A 347 -3.36 -24.45 -5.72
N ASP A 348 -4.49 -23.96 -5.23
CA ASP A 348 -4.50 -22.85 -4.28
C ASP A 348 -3.96 -23.23 -2.88
N ASP A 349 -4.15 -24.48 -2.44
CA ASP A 349 -3.63 -24.95 -1.14
C ASP A 349 -2.10 -25.06 -1.16
N GLU A 350 -1.53 -25.55 -2.26
CA GLU A 350 -0.08 -25.51 -2.49
C GLU A 350 0.42 -24.05 -2.45
N ARG A 351 -0.30 -23.16 -3.14
CA ARG A 351 0.03 -21.72 -3.16
C ARG A 351 -0.03 -21.07 -1.79
N ILE A 352 -1.00 -21.41 -0.96
CA ILE A 352 -1.09 -20.96 0.44
C ILE A 352 0.14 -21.42 1.22
N GLY A 353 0.57 -22.67 1.04
CA GLY A 353 1.78 -23.21 1.67
C GLY A 353 3.03 -22.43 1.29
N GLU A 354 3.23 -22.17 0.00
CA GLU A 354 4.35 -21.37 -0.52
C GLU A 354 4.35 -19.95 0.06
N LEU A 355 3.21 -19.25 0.02
CA LEU A 355 3.09 -17.88 0.52
C LEU A 355 3.27 -17.79 2.04
N THR A 356 2.85 -18.83 2.76
CA THR A 356 3.07 -18.94 4.22
C THR A 356 4.56 -19.06 4.52
N ALA A 357 5.27 -19.95 3.82
CA ALA A 357 6.71 -20.10 3.96
C ALA A 357 7.48 -18.82 3.58
N GLU A 358 7.07 -18.15 2.49
CA GLU A 358 7.66 -16.88 2.07
C GLU A 358 7.43 -15.77 3.12
N ARG A 359 6.21 -15.65 3.66
CA ARG A 359 5.89 -14.71 4.74
C ARG A 359 6.79 -14.93 5.95
N ASP A 360 6.98 -16.16 6.37
CA ASP A 360 7.76 -16.49 7.56
C ASP A 360 9.26 -16.22 7.34
N ALA A 361 9.78 -16.52 6.15
CA ALA A 361 11.13 -16.16 5.74
C ALA A 361 11.35 -14.63 5.73
N LEU A 362 10.42 -13.87 5.15
CA LEU A 362 10.47 -12.40 5.12
C LEU A 362 10.40 -11.79 6.53
N ARG A 363 9.63 -12.39 7.45
CA ARG A 363 9.60 -11.94 8.85
C ARG A 363 10.93 -12.19 9.55
N ALA A 364 11.55 -13.35 9.34
CA ALA A 364 12.88 -13.64 9.86
C ALA A 364 13.93 -12.69 9.27
N GLU A 365 13.85 -12.35 7.98
CA GLU A 365 14.70 -11.36 7.35
C GLU A 365 14.50 -9.96 7.96
N LEU A 366 13.24 -9.54 8.16
CA LEU A 366 12.91 -8.27 8.81
C LEU A 366 13.38 -8.21 10.26
N SER A 367 13.42 -9.33 11.00
CA SER A 367 14.03 -9.40 12.33
C SER A 367 15.51 -9.05 12.29
N VAL A 368 16.26 -9.66 11.38
CA VAL A 368 17.70 -9.39 11.22
C VAL A 368 17.96 -7.95 10.78
N LEU A 369 17.22 -7.46 9.78
CA LEU A 369 17.35 -6.09 9.28
C LEU A 369 16.86 -5.06 10.31
N GLY A 370 15.81 -5.40 11.08
CA GLY A 370 15.28 -4.59 12.17
C GLY A 370 16.29 -4.43 13.30
N GLN A 371 16.94 -5.51 13.71
CA GLN A 371 18.03 -5.46 14.70
C GLN A 371 19.19 -4.59 14.20
N ALA A 372 19.62 -4.78 12.95
CA ALA A 372 20.68 -3.96 12.35
C ALA A 372 20.31 -2.46 12.32
N LEU A 373 19.05 -2.12 12.05
CA LEU A 373 18.55 -0.75 12.12
C LEU A 373 18.58 -0.19 13.55
N THR A 374 18.10 -0.96 14.53
CA THR A 374 18.12 -0.56 15.94
C THR A 374 19.54 -0.30 16.42
N ASP A 375 20.50 -1.18 16.07
CA ASP A 375 21.90 -1.04 16.46
C ASP A 375 22.53 0.22 15.83
N ALA A 376 22.35 0.40 14.52
CA ALA A 376 22.85 1.57 13.79
C ALA A 376 22.27 2.88 14.32
N ARG A 377 20.97 2.91 14.63
CA ARG A 377 20.31 4.07 15.25
C ARG A 377 20.81 4.34 16.66
N THR A 378 21.04 3.30 17.47
CA THR A 378 21.53 3.45 18.84
C THR A 378 22.96 4.02 18.84
N GLU A 379 23.81 3.55 17.93
CA GLU A 379 25.16 4.09 17.76
C GLU A 379 25.13 5.56 17.27
N ALA A 380 24.34 5.84 16.23
CA ALA A 380 24.18 7.20 15.71
C ALA A 380 23.61 8.15 16.78
N ALA A 381 22.67 7.68 17.60
CA ALA A 381 22.07 8.46 18.67
C ALA A 381 23.10 8.87 19.72
N ALA A 382 24.02 7.99 20.08
CA ALA A 382 25.10 8.30 21.02
C ALA A 382 26.04 9.38 20.45
N ARG A 383 26.49 9.21 19.19
CA ARG A 383 27.36 10.18 18.51
C ARG A 383 26.69 11.55 18.34
N PHE A 384 25.43 11.56 17.91
CA PHE A 384 24.66 12.79 17.73
C PHE A 384 24.44 13.52 19.05
N ALA A 385 24.05 12.78 20.09
CA ALA A 385 23.82 13.35 21.41
C ALA A 385 25.08 14.00 22.00
N GLU A 386 26.25 13.39 21.80
CA GLU A 386 27.54 13.94 22.21
C GLU A 386 27.87 15.23 21.45
N ALA A 387 27.76 15.22 20.11
CA ALA A 387 28.03 16.38 19.27
C ALA A 387 27.10 17.57 19.61
N VAL A 388 25.79 17.32 19.77
CA VAL A 388 24.83 18.37 20.15
C VAL A 388 25.12 18.89 21.56
N THR A 389 25.52 18.01 22.49
CA THR A 389 25.88 18.42 23.85
C THR A 389 27.10 19.34 23.88
N GLU A 390 28.11 19.07 23.04
CA GLU A 390 29.29 19.93 22.89
C GLU A 390 28.91 21.30 22.32
N GLU A 391 28.05 21.34 21.30
CA GLU A 391 27.54 22.58 20.72
C GLU A 391 26.70 23.39 21.72
N LEU A 392 25.86 22.74 22.53
CA LEU A 392 25.11 23.40 23.60
C LEU A 392 25.99 24.09 24.63
N ALA A 393 27.14 23.51 24.97
CA ALA A 393 28.07 24.13 25.90
C ALA A 393 28.59 25.48 25.39
N SER A 394 28.72 25.59 24.07
CA SER A 394 29.11 26.82 23.39
C SER A 394 27.97 27.83 23.29
N LEU A 395 26.71 27.37 23.20
CA LEU A 395 25.51 28.23 23.19
C LEU A 395 25.05 28.64 24.60
N ALA A 396 26.00 28.92 25.50
CA ALA A 396 25.76 29.30 26.89
C ALA A 396 24.91 28.31 27.70
N MET A 397 24.94 27.02 27.36
CA MET A 397 24.29 25.93 28.11
C MET A 397 25.31 24.84 28.53
N PRO A 398 26.39 25.19 29.28
CA PRO A 398 27.50 24.28 29.60
C PRO A 398 27.10 23.01 30.36
N HIS A 399 25.97 23.06 31.06
CA HIS A 399 25.48 21.97 31.87
C HIS A 399 24.29 21.23 31.26
N ALA A 400 23.80 21.67 30.11
CA ALA A 400 22.75 20.95 29.41
C ALA A 400 23.32 19.67 28.78
N ARG A 401 22.50 18.62 28.74
CA ARG A 401 22.82 17.34 28.12
C ARG A 401 21.66 16.91 27.24
N VAL A 402 21.99 16.41 26.07
CA VAL A 402 21.04 15.81 25.14
C VAL A 402 21.28 14.31 25.11
N SER A 403 20.21 13.54 24.97
CA SER A 403 20.25 12.10 24.72
C SER A 403 19.06 11.68 23.87
N PHE A 404 19.11 10.52 23.23
CA PHE A 404 17.92 9.93 22.62
C PHE A 404 17.41 8.75 23.45
N ALA A 405 16.09 8.61 23.50
CA ALA A 405 15.45 7.37 23.85
C ALA A 405 15.04 6.65 22.57
N VAL A 406 15.70 5.52 22.29
CA VAL A 406 15.28 4.56 21.25
C VAL A 406 14.42 3.50 21.94
N ARG A 407 13.12 3.48 21.64
CA ARG A 407 12.15 2.59 22.26
C ARG A 407 11.47 1.72 21.22
N GLN A 408 10.97 0.59 21.67
CA GLN A 408 10.24 -0.37 20.85
C GLN A 408 8.96 -0.72 21.60
N THR A 409 7.88 -0.93 20.85
CA THR A 409 6.60 -1.40 21.40
C THR A 409 6.54 -2.91 21.28
N GLU A 410 6.23 -3.60 22.37
CA GLU A 410 5.99 -5.05 22.33
C GLU A 410 4.75 -5.36 21.49
N ALA A 411 4.84 -6.40 20.65
CA ALA A 411 3.72 -6.87 19.88
C ALA A 411 2.70 -7.57 20.80
N ALA A 412 1.43 -7.61 20.39
CA ALA A 412 0.38 -8.29 21.14
C ALA A 412 0.62 -9.81 21.24
N ASP A 413 1.29 -10.38 20.24
CA ASP A 413 1.63 -11.80 20.14
C ASP A 413 2.86 -11.99 19.23
N GLU A 414 3.45 -13.19 19.25
CA GLU A 414 4.60 -13.54 18.40
C GLU A 414 4.26 -13.54 16.91
N ALA A 415 3.01 -13.81 16.53
CA ALA A 415 2.55 -13.85 15.15
C ALA A 415 2.29 -12.45 14.56
N SER A 416 2.23 -11.39 15.37
CA SER A 416 2.01 -10.01 14.93
C SER A 416 3.27 -9.13 14.95
N GLY A 417 4.39 -9.61 15.50
CA GLY A 417 5.65 -8.86 15.62
C GLY A 417 6.81 -9.39 14.77
N ILE A 418 7.99 -8.80 14.95
CA ILE A 418 9.28 -9.37 14.55
C ILE A 418 10.16 -9.51 15.79
N ASP A 419 11.04 -10.51 15.82
CA ASP A 419 12.03 -10.65 16.89
C ASP A 419 13.13 -9.59 16.76
N ILE A 420 13.34 -8.81 17.81
CA ILE A 420 14.48 -7.91 17.98
C ILE A 420 14.98 -8.04 19.42
N GLY A 421 16.25 -8.42 19.59
CA GLY A 421 16.85 -8.66 20.90
C GLY A 421 16.14 -9.72 21.74
N GLY A 422 15.54 -10.74 21.10
CA GLY A 422 14.80 -11.81 21.78
C GLY A 422 13.40 -11.40 22.28
N ARG A 423 12.84 -10.31 21.76
CA ARG A 423 11.49 -9.83 22.06
C ARG A 423 10.69 -9.64 20.78
N SER A 424 9.42 -10.05 20.79
CA SER A 424 8.48 -9.75 19.70
C SER A 424 8.03 -8.29 19.77
N VAL A 425 8.39 -7.50 18.75
CA VAL A 425 8.09 -6.06 18.70
C VAL A 425 7.25 -5.68 17.49
N VAL A 426 6.45 -4.63 17.65
CA VAL A 426 5.68 -4.01 16.58
C VAL A 426 6.65 -3.40 15.56
N TYR A 427 6.32 -3.55 14.29
CA TYR A 427 7.15 -3.07 13.19
C TYR A 427 6.31 -2.37 12.13
N GLY A 428 6.94 -1.43 11.44
CA GLY A 428 6.31 -0.64 10.38
C GLY A 428 7.27 -0.37 9.23
N PRO A 429 6.87 0.46 8.25
CA PRO A 429 7.67 0.72 7.04
C PRO A 429 9.04 1.36 7.31
N SER A 430 9.30 1.87 8.51
CA SER A 430 10.56 2.51 8.90
C SER A 430 11.31 1.77 10.02
N GLY A 431 10.98 0.49 10.25
CA GLY A 431 11.55 -0.32 11.34
C GLY A 431 10.63 -0.43 12.56
N ALA A 432 11.21 -0.86 13.68
CA ALA A 432 10.52 -1.06 14.96
C ALA A 432 10.81 0.04 16.00
N ASP A 433 11.70 0.98 15.67
CA ASP A 433 12.18 1.98 16.63
C ASP A 433 11.34 3.26 16.62
N GLU A 434 10.94 3.66 17.82
CA GLU A 434 10.50 5.01 18.16
C GLU A 434 11.68 5.78 18.75
N VAL A 435 12.04 6.89 18.11
CA VAL A 435 13.17 7.73 18.52
C VAL A 435 12.65 9.02 19.13
N GLU A 436 13.03 9.30 20.37
CA GLU A 436 12.72 10.57 21.05
C GLU A 436 13.98 11.31 21.50
N LEU A 437 14.08 12.59 21.16
CA LEU A 437 15.13 13.49 21.64
C LEU A 437 14.79 14.01 23.05
N LEU A 438 15.69 13.78 23.99
CA LEU A 438 15.58 14.17 25.39
C LEU A 438 16.58 15.28 25.73
N LEU A 439 16.14 16.23 26.57
CA LEU A 439 16.96 17.30 27.12
C LEU A 439 16.97 17.23 28.65
N ALA A 440 18.15 17.31 29.23
CA ALA A 440 18.38 17.64 30.64
C ALA A 440 19.04 19.03 30.69
N PRO A 441 18.31 20.11 31.05
CA PRO A 441 18.80 21.48 30.89
C PRO A 441 19.90 21.89 31.90
N HIS A 442 19.96 21.23 33.06
CA HIS A 442 20.93 21.52 34.11
C HIS A 442 21.30 20.23 34.89
N PRO A 443 22.37 20.25 35.71
CA PRO A 443 22.77 19.10 36.50
C PRO A 443 21.65 18.71 37.47
N GLY A 444 21.38 17.41 37.57
CA GLY A 444 20.31 16.87 38.43
C GLY A 444 18.90 16.95 37.84
N ALA A 445 18.69 17.58 36.68
CA ALA A 445 17.42 17.48 35.96
C ALA A 445 17.24 16.09 35.36
N GLN A 446 16.01 15.54 35.43
CA GLN A 446 15.68 14.32 34.69
C GLN A 446 15.56 14.65 33.19
N PRO A 447 16.18 13.85 32.30
CA PRO A 447 15.98 13.99 30.86
C PRO A 447 14.51 13.88 30.49
N ARG A 448 14.00 14.83 29.70
CA ARG A 448 12.60 14.85 29.24
C ARG A 448 12.54 15.12 27.74
N PRO A 449 11.49 14.63 27.04
CA PRO A 449 11.30 14.96 25.64
C PRO A 449 11.32 16.47 25.42
N ILE A 450 12.04 16.94 24.40
CA ILE A 450 12.20 18.37 24.11
C ILE A 450 10.85 19.10 23.96
N ALA A 451 9.81 18.40 23.49
CA ALA A 451 8.45 18.91 23.36
C ALA A 451 7.76 19.26 24.69
N LYS A 452 8.24 18.70 25.82
CA LYS A 452 7.63 18.85 27.15
C LYS A 452 8.57 19.52 28.16
N GLY A 453 9.83 19.75 27.81
CA GLY A 453 10.90 20.00 28.79
C GLY A 453 11.63 21.34 28.68
N ALA A 454 11.51 22.08 27.57
CA ALA A 454 12.32 23.27 27.31
C ALA A 454 11.53 24.58 27.43
N SER A 455 12.13 25.60 28.03
CA SER A 455 11.71 27.00 27.85
C SER A 455 11.90 27.43 26.39
N GLY A 456 11.12 28.37 25.87
CA GLY A 456 11.18 28.79 24.46
C GLY A 456 12.60 29.14 24.00
N GLY A 457 13.35 29.90 24.79
CA GLY A 457 14.75 30.25 24.46
C GLY A 457 15.75 29.10 24.61
N GLU A 458 15.47 28.09 25.44
CA GLU A 458 16.30 26.87 25.51
C GLU A 458 16.08 25.99 24.29
N LEU A 459 14.83 25.88 23.85
CA LEU A 459 14.48 25.12 22.66
C LEU A 459 15.16 25.70 21.42
N SER A 460 15.12 27.03 21.21
CA SER A 460 15.79 27.68 20.08
C SER A 460 17.29 27.37 20.01
N ARG A 461 17.96 27.33 21.18
CA ARG A 461 19.39 26.99 21.25
C ARG A 461 19.68 25.50 21.03
N VAL A 462 18.81 24.62 21.52
CA VAL A 462 18.90 23.18 21.23
C VAL A 462 18.69 22.93 19.74
N MET A 463 17.72 23.58 19.12
CA MET A 463 17.48 23.48 17.68
C MET A 463 18.70 23.97 16.90
N LEU A 464 19.26 25.14 17.23
CA LEU A 464 20.48 25.61 16.58
C LEU A 464 21.66 24.63 16.75
N ALA A 465 21.86 24.05 17.94
CA ALA A 465 22.91 23.05 18.15
C ALA A 465 22.69 21.81 17.27
N VAL A 466 21.45 21.33 17.18
CA VAL A 466 21.04 20.23 16.30
C VAL A 466 21.35 20.55 14.83
N GLU A 467 21.00 21.76 14.35
CA GLU A 467 21.24 22.15 12.95
C GLU A 467 22.72 22.33 12.64
N VAL A 468 23.51 22.86 13.57
CA VAL A 468 24.96 22.98 13.38
C VAL A 468 25.62 21.61 13.26
N VAL A 469 25.16 20.62 14.03
CA VAL A 469 25.63 19.23 13.91
C VAL A 469 25.19 18.61 12.58
N PHE A 470 23.97 18.89 12.11
CA PHE A 470 23.50 18.46 10.79
C PHE A 470 24.34 19.03 9.67
N ALA A 471 24.62 20.33 9.69
CA ALA A 471 25.42 20.98 8.66
C ALA A 471 26.85 20.42 8.53
N GLY A 472 27.37 19.77 9.58
CA GLY A 472 28.66 19.06 9.50
C GLY A 472 28.59 17.65 8.91
N SER A 473 27.42 17.04 8.82
CA SER A 473 27.23 15.62 8.43
C SER A 473 26.45 15.44 7.13
N ASP A 474 25.47 16.32 6.86
CA ASP A 474 24.67 16.37 5.64
C ASP A 474 24.51 17.85 5.20
N PRO A 475 25.56 18.44 4.60
CA PRO A 475 25.59 19.86 4.29
C PRO A 475 24.71 20.19 3.08
N VAL A 476 23.77 21.13 3.27
CA VAL A 476 23.11 21.81 2.15
C VAL A 476 23.84 23.11 1.82
N PRO A 477 23.72 23.63 0.58
CA PRO A 477 24.40 24.85 0.19
C PRO A 477 23.94 26.10 0.96
N THR A 478 22.65 26.20 1.30
CA THR A 478 22.07 27.40 1.96
C THR A 478 21.23 27.03 3.18
N TYR A 479 21.40 27.77 4.27
CA TYR A 479 20.61 27.67 5.50
C TYR A 479 19.83 28.96 5.76
N LEU A 480 18.51 28.87 5.89
CA LEU A 480 17.67 29.99 6.29
C LEU A 480 17.22 29.80 7.74
N PHE A 481 17.55 30.73 8.63
CA PHE A 481 17.10 30.73 10.02
C PHE A 481 16.10 31.86 10.27
N ASP A 482 14.90 31.52 10.70
CA ASP A 482 13.88 32.47 11.14
C ASP A 482 13.75 32.44 12.66
N GLU A 483 13.91 33.60 13.31
CA GLU A 483 13.80 33.75 14.76
C GLU A 483 14.70 32.82 15.60
N VAL A 484 15.89 32.47 15.12
CA VAL A 484 16.88 31.66 15.87
C VAL A 484 17.28 32.31 17.21
N ASP A 485 17.08 33.62 17.31
CA ASP A 485 17.38 34.45 18.46
C ASP A 485 16.17 34.65 19.41
N ALA A 486 15.03 34.03 19.13
CA ALA A 486 13.84 34.12 19.98
C ALA A 486 14.12 33.62 21.40
N GLY A 487 13.92 34.50 22.38
CA GLY A 487 14.15 34.19 23.80
C GLY A 487 15.62 34.07 24.20
N VAL A 488 16.54 34.56 23.35
CA VAL A 488 17.99 34.60 23.61
C VAL A 488 18.42 36.05 23.87
N GLY A 489 19.39 36.28 24.77
CA GLY A 489 19.88 37.62 25.07
C GLY A 489 21.28 37.61 25.69
N GLY A 490 21.91 38.78 25.71
CA GLY A 490 23.22 39.00 26.32
C GLY A 490 24.32 38.11 25.72
N LYS A 491 25.10 37.44 26.58
CA LYS A 491 26.22 36.59 26.16
C LYS A 491 25.79 35.47 25.20
N ALA A 492 24.61 34.89 25.40
CA ALA A 492 24.12 33.81 24.54
C ALA A 492 23.87 34.28 23.09
N ALA A 493 23.47 35.53 22.89
CA ALA A 493 23.24 36.10 21.55
C ALA A 493 24.55 36.26 20.76
N VAL A 494 25.64 36.63 21.44
CA VAL A 494 26.98 36.72 20.83
C VAL A 494 27.46 35.33 20.39
N GLU A 495 27.23 34.30 21.21
CA GLU A 495 27.59 32.92 20.86
C GLU A 495 26.78 32.40 19.66
N VAL A 496 25.48 32.74 19.58
CA VAL A 496 24.65 32.43 18.41
C VAL A 496 25.22 33.08 17.14
N GLY A 497 25.53 34.39 17.19
CA GLY A 497 26.15 35.10 16.07
C GLY A 497 27.47 34.45 15.62
N ARG A 498 28.34 34.10 16.57
CA ARG A 498 29.61 33.43 16.30
C ARG A 498 29.42 32.05 15.64
N ARG A 499 28.41 31.28 16.08
CA ARG A 499 28.13 29.94 15.52
C ARG A 499 27.58 30.02 14.10
N LEU A 500 26.68 30.97 13.84
CA LEU A 500 26.17 31.25 12.49
C LEU A 500 27.29 31.70 11.55
N ALA A 501 28.20 32.57 12.00
CA ALA A 501 29.38 32.96 11.23
C ALA A 501 30.33 31.78 10.96
N LYS A 502 30.50 30.87 11.92
CA LYS A 502 31.29 29.64 11.71
C LYS A 502 30.65 28.74 10.64
N LEU A 503 29.33 28.55 10.70
CA LEU A 503 28.57 27.80 9.69
C LEU A 503 28.69 28.47 8.30
N ALA A 504 28.66 29.80 8.28
CA ALA A 504 28.78 30.60 7.05
C ALA A 504 30.12 30.43 6.31
N ARG A 505 31.13 29.80 6.92
CA ARG A 505 32.40 29.46 6.26
C ARG A 505 32.28 28.27 5.30
N SER A 506 31.26 27.43 5.49
CA SER A 506 31.06 26.20 4.70
C SER A 506 29.70 26.13 3.99
N ALA A 507 28.79 27.07 4.26
CA ALA A 507 27.49 27.17 3.60
C ALA A 507 27.02 28.64 3.59
N GLN A 508 26.06 28.97 2.74
CA GLN A 508 25.38 30.26 2.81
C GLN A 508 24.41 30.27 4.00
N VAL A 509 24.38 31.35 4.77
CA VAL A 509 23.50 31.50 5.95
C VAL A 509 22.70 32.78 5.82
N VAL A 510 21.37 32.69 5.90
CA VAL A 510 20.45 33.84 5.93
C VAL A 510 19.70 33.80 7.24
N VAL A 511 19.78 34.86 8.06
CA VAL A 511 19.11 34.90 9.36
C VAL A 511 18.23 36.13 9.47
N VAL A 512 16.97 35.94 9.85
CA VAL A 512 16.13 37.04 10.32
C VAL A 512 16.38 37.22 11.82
N THR A 513 16.82 38.41 12.20
CA THR A 513 17.20 38.69 13.59
C THR A 513 16.75 40.07 14.04
N HIS A 514 16.49 40.19 15.34
CA HIS A 514 16.26 41.46 16.02
C HIS A 514 17.40 41.80 16.99
N LEU A 515 18.37 40.89 17.17
CA LEU A 515 19.50 41.06 18.06
C LEU A 515 20.71 41.66 17.33
N PRO A 516 21.20 42.85 17.74
CA PRO A 516 22.38 43.46 17.14
C PRO A 516 23.63 42.59 17.33
N GLN A 517 23.67 41.80 18.40
CA GLN A 517 24.76 40.85 18.68
C GLN A 517 24.87 39.74 17.63
N VAL A 518 23.77 39.39 16.95
CA VAL A 518 23.77 38.40 15.85
C VAL A 518 24.07 39.09 14.53
N ALA A 519 23.38 40.21 14.25
CA ALA A 519 23.57 40.98 13.01
C ALA A 519 25.01 41.52 12.83
N ALA A 520 25.73 41.78 13.91
CA ALA A 520 27.14 42.21 13.86
C ALA A 520 28.07 41.16 13.23
N PHE A 521 27.75 39.86 13.30
CA PHE A 521 28.55 38.78 12.72
C PHE A 521 28.28 38.52 11.25
N ALA A 522 27.24 39.13 10.67
CA ALA A 522 26.93 38.93 9.26
C ALA A 522 27.96 39.59 8.35
N ASP A 523 28.29 38.93 7.23
CA ASP A 523 29.07 39.53 6.14
C ASP A 523 28.27 40.66 5.49
N ARG A 524 26.96 40.44 5.32
CA ARG A 524 26.01 41.39 4.75
C ARG A 524 24.82 41.60 5.69
N GLN A 525 24.43 42.85 5.87
CA GLN A 525 23.23 43.19 6.65
C GLN A 525 22.22 43.88 5.74
N LEU A 526 21.00 43.37 5.73
CA LEU A 526 19.87 43.92 4.98
C LEU A 526 18.89 44.57 5.96
N LEU A 527 18.47 45.79 5.66
CA LEU A 527 17.49 46.52 6.43
C LEU A 527 16.14 46.52 5.71
N VAL A 528 15.10 46.05 6.42
CA VAL A 528 13.72 46.12 5.96
C VAL A 528 13.02 47.33 6.56
N GLU A 529 12.83 48.36 5.75
CA GLU A 529 12.30 49.66 6.17
C GLU A 529 10.85 49.86 5.72
N LYS A 530 10.08 50.59 6.53
CA LYS A 530 8.71 51.00 6.19
C LYS A 530 8.74 52.43 5.66
N THR A 531 8.52 52.60 4.36
CA THR A 531 8.27 53.92 3.76
C THR A 531 6.76 54.19 3.68
N VAL A 532 6.34 55.36 4.16
CA VAL A 532 4.92 55.76 4.17
C VAL A 532 4.71 56.92 3.19
N ASP A 533 4.22 56.61 1.99
CA ASP A 533 3.81 57.61 1.00
C ASP A 533 2.32 57.96 1.18
N GLY A 534 1.96 58.61 2.29
CA GLY A 534 0.70 59.33 2.54
C GLY A 534 -0.64 58.57 2.47
N SER A 535 -0.70 57.39 1.85
CA SER A 535 -1.91 56.57 1.64
C SER A 535 -1.62 55.07 1.61
N VAL A 536 -0.38 54.66 1.35
CA VAL A 536 0.03 53.26 1.27
C VAL A 536 1.36 53.06 1.99
N THR A 537 1.44 52.02 2.82
CA THR A 537 2.69 51.55 3.40
C THR A 537 3.46 50.72 2.36
N ARG A 538 4.73 51.04 2.14
CA ARG A 538 5.66 50.24 1.34
C ARG A 538 6.78 49.73 2.25
N SER A 539 7.20 48.49 2.02
CA SER A 539 8.42 47.96 2.62
C SER A 539 9.51 47.84 1.56
N GLY A 540 10.65 48.49 1.79
CA GLY A 540 11.86 48.38 0.97
C GLY A 540 12.91 47.51 1.66
N VAL A 541 13.86 46.99 0.88
CA VAL A 541 15.03 46.25 1.39
C VAL A 541 16.28 46.96 0.90
N THR A 542 17.17 47.32 1.82
CA THR A 542 18.42 48.04 1.52
C THR A 542 19.61 47.29 2.11
N VAL A 543 20.72 47.19 1.36
CA VAL A 543 21.99 46.67 1.88
C VAL A 543 22.65 47.75 2.75
N LEU A 544 23.04 47.40 3.98
CA LEU A 544 23.72 48.31 4.89
C LEU A 544 25.23 48.10 4.86
N GLU A 545 25.95 49.18 4.59
CA GLU A 545 27.41 49.21 4.56
C GLU A 545 27.95 50.36 5.43
N GLY A 546 29.20 50.20 5.89
CA GLY A 546 29.93 51.25 6.61
C GLY A 546 29.13 51.87 7.75
N GLU A 547 28.89 53.18 7.64
CA GLU A 547 28.20 54.01 8.64
C GLU A 547 26.73 53.65 8.83
N ASP A 548 26.02 53.28 7.76
CA ASP A 548 24.60 52.94 7.86
C ASP A 548 24.40 51.63 8.64
N ARG A 549 25.36 50.70 8.52
CA ARG A 549 25.38 49.48 9.33
C ARG A 549 25.60 49.78 10.82
N VAL A 550 26.52 50.68 11.15
CA VAL A 550 26.75 51.11 12.54
C VAL A 550 25.50 51.79 13.12
N ARG A 551 24.85 52.64 12.32
CA ARG A 551 23.62 53.34 12.72
C ARG A 551 22.48 52.37 13.02
N GLU A 552 22.28 51.37 12.17
CA GLU A 552 21.25 50.36 12.40
C GLU A 552 21.53 49.52 13.65
N LEU A 553 22.77 49.07 13.87
CA LEU A 553 23.13 48.33 15.08
C LEU A 553 22.95 49.19 16.35
N SER A 554 23.30 50.48 16.28
CA SER A 554 23.04 51.45 17.35
C SER A 554 21.54 51.59 17.65
N ARG A 555 20.70 51.70 16.60
CA ARG A 555 19.24 51.72 16.70
C ARG A 555 18.70 50.44 17.32
N MET A 556 19.19 49.27 16.91
CA MET A 556 18.79 47.97 17.48
C MET A 556 19.18 47.84 18.96
N LEU A 557 20.29 48.44 19.39
CA LEU A 557 20.76 48.41 20.78
C LEU A 557 19.97 49.35 21.71
N ALA A 558 19.74 50.60 21.29
CA ALA A 558 19.23 51.66 22.16
C ALA A 558 17.84 52.20 21.76
N GLY A 559 17.28 51.76 20.63
CA GLY A 559 16.05 52.31 20.07
C GLY A 559 16.19 53.74 19.54
N GLN A 560 17.42 54.27 19.48
CA GLN A 560 17.73 55.64 19.01
C GLN A 560 18.89 55.57 18.03
N GLU A 561 18.74 56.22 16.88
CA GLU A 561 19.75 56.20 15.80
C GLU A 561 20.98 57.05 16.16
N ASP A 562 20.80 58.16 16.89
CA ASP A 562 21.83 59.18 17.14
C ASP A 562 22.51 59.07 18.53
N SER A 563 22.39 57.93 19.22
CA SER A 563 23.03 57.75 20.53
C SER A 563 24.54 57.49 20.38
N GLU A 564 25.38 58.42 20.83
CA GLU A 564 26.85 58.28 20.79
C GLU A 564 27.35 57.04 21.58
N THR A 565 26.72 56.72 22.71
CA THR A 565 27.10 55.56 23.53
C THR A 565 26.69 54.24 22.89
N ALA A 566 25.52 54.18 22.26
CA ALA A 566 25.07 52.99 21.54
C ALA A 566 25.91 52.75 20.28
N ARG A 567 26.31 53.84 19.61
CA ARG A 567 27.23 53.80 18.47
C ARG A 567 28.59 53.19 18.86
N ALA A 568 29.19 53.64 19.96
CA ALA A 568 30.46 53.09 20.43
C ALA A 568 30.35 51.57 20.73
N HIS A 569 29.21 51.14 21.30
CA HIS A 569 28.97 49.72 21.55
C HIS A 569 28.75 48.91 20.26
N ALA A 570 28.07 49.47 19.26
CA ALA A 570 27.92 48.86 17.95
C ALA A 570 29.27 48.67 17.23
N GLU A 571 30.16 49.67 17.32
CA GLU A 571 31.53 49.58 16.78
C GLU A 571 32.35 48.49 17.49
N GLU A 572 32.21 48.36 18.81
CA GLU A 572 32.85 47.29 19.60
C GLU A 572 32.34 45.88 19.21
N LEU A 573 31.02 45.74 19.02
CA LEU A 573 30.41 44.48 18.55
C LEU A 573 30.93 44.09 17.16
N LEU A 574 30.98 45.04 16.22
CA LEU A 574 31.54 44.80 14.87
C LEU A 574 33.04 44.45 14.94
N ALA A 575 33.81 45.11 15.81
CA ALA A 575 35.23 44.82 15.99
C ALA A 575 35.46 43.41 16.58
N THR A 576 34.59 42.98 17.50
CA THR A 576 34.62 41.63 18.07
C THR A 576 34.24 40.60 17.02
N ALA A 577 33.17 40.84 16.26
CA ALA A 577 32.72 39.97 15.19
C ALA A 577 33.81 39.77 14.12
N ARG A 578 34.53 40.82 13.73
CA ARG A 578 35.66 40.75 12.78
C ARG A 578 36.89 39.99 13.29
N LYS A 579 37.07 39.86 14.60
CA LYS A 579 38.20 39.11 15.18
C LYS A 579 37.90 37.62 15.28
N ASP A 580 36.63 37.28 15.48
CA ASP A 580 36.16 35.91 15.70
C ASP A 580 35.65 35.24 14.41
N GLY A 581 35.16 36.05 13.45
CA GLY A 581 34.80 35.65 12.09
C GLY A 581 36.02 35.46 11.20
#